data_AF-A0A4Y7U470-F1
#
_entry.id   AF-A0A4Y7U470-F1
#
_cell.length_a   1.000
_cell.length_b   1.000
_cell.length_c   1.000
_cell.angle_alpha   90.00
_cell.angle_beta   90.00
_cell.angle_gamma   90.00
#
_symmetry.space_group_name_H-M   'P 1'
#
loop_
_entity.id
_entity.type
_entity.pdbx_description
1 polymer ?
#
loop_
_entity_poly.entity_id
_entity_poly.type
_entity_poly.pdbx_seq_one_letter_code
_entity_poly.pdbx_strand_id
1 'polypeptide(L)'
;VIRKQLNVLLKKDLPAMTKEDRFFYYDAFDLNNDKKNEYFVGFSNPYFCGSGGCSGYILNNDGSVINSFTVTDFPISVTTSVTEKFYDLIFETGGKFHLLKMKNGKYPSNPSVQEKVKGDVPKETTKVLDIQGKKLEKY
;
A
#
# COMPACT_ATOMS: atom_id res chain seq x y z
N VAL A 1 -13.04 4.35 -9.93
CA VAL A 1 -12.66 2.93 -9.78
C VAL A 1 -12.48 2.56 -8.30
N ILE A 2 -11.50 3.16 -7.61
CA ILE A 2 -11.15 2.87 -6.20
C ILE A 2 -12.37 2.84 -5.25
N ARG A 3 -13.15 3.92 -5.14
CA ARG A 3 -14.32 3.99 -4.23
C ARG A 3 -15.34 2.87 -4.46
N LYS A 4 -15.60 2.52 -5.73
CA LYS A 4 -16.51 1.41 -6.08
C LYS A 4 -15.96 0.09 -5.55
N GLN A 5 -14.65 -0.16 -5.74
CA GLN A 5 -14.02 -1.37 -5.23
C GLN A 5 -14.01 -1.42 -3.70
N LEU A 6 -13.69 -0.31 -3.02
CA LEU A 6 -13.68 -0.27 -1.56
C LEU A 6 -15.06 -0.56 -0.96
N ASN A 7 -16.16 -0.12 -1.60
CA ASN A 7 -17.51 -0.49 -1.16
C ASN A 7 -17.79 -2.00 -1.26
N VAL A 8 -17.11 -2.71 -2.17
CA VAL A 8 -17.18 -4.17 -2.28
C VAL A 8 -16.28 -4.83 -1.23
N LEU A 9 -15.02 -4.41 -1.12
CA LEU A 9 -14.03 -5.01 -0.22
C LEU A 9 -14.40 -4.81 1.25
N LEU A 10 -14.82 -3.61 1.60
CA LEU A 10 -15.15 -3.20 2.97
C LEU A 10 -16.62 -3.42 3.32
N LYS A 11 -17.37 -4.18 2.51
CA LYS A 11 -18.82 -4.36 2.70
C LYS A 11 -19.20 -4.81 4.13
N LYS A 12 -18.35 -5.62 4.75
CA LYS A 12 -18.54 -6.11 6.13
C LYS A 12 -18.11 -5.10 7.19
N ASP A 13 -17.15 -4.23 6.87
CA ASP A 13 -16.62 -3.19 7.77
C ASP A 13 -17.51 -1.95 7.80
N LEU A 14 -18.12 -1.58 6.67
CA LEU A 14 -18.91 -0.37 6.51
C LEU A 14 -19.99 -0.17 7.60
N PRO A 15 -20.72 -1.19 8.09
CA PRO A 15 -21.68 -1.01 9.18
C PRO A 15 -21.04 -0.68 10.53
N ALA A 16 -19.79 -1.10 10.78
CA ALA A 16 -19.05 -0.84 12.00
C ALA A 16 -18.30 0.50 11.99
N MET A 17 -18.02 1.04 10.79
CA MET A 17 -17.30 2.30 10.60
C MET A 17 -18.20 3.52 10.85
N THR A 18 -17.68 4.49 11.60
CA THR A 18 -18.27 5.83 11.74
C THR A 18 -18.14 6.62 10.42
N LYS A 19 -18.76 7.80 10.34
CA LYS A 19 -18.58 8.66 9.15
C LYS A 19 -17.14 9.16 9.06
N GLU A 20 -16.51 9.39 10.20
CA GLU A 20 -15.17 9.91 10.36
C GLU A 20 -14.11 8.87 9.94
N ASP A 21 -14.42 7.57 10.01
CA ASP A 21 -13.57 6.46 9.56
C ASP A 21 -13.63 6.21 8.04
N ARG A 22 -14.67 6.71 7.36
CA ARG A 22 -14.94 6.43 5.94
C ARG A 22 -14.14 7.33 5.02
N PHE A 23 -12.83 7.23 5.14
CA PHE A 23 -11.92 7.89 4.23
C PHE A 23 -10.68 7.07 3.96
N PHE A 24 -10.02 7.39 2.85
CA PHE A 24 -8.78 6.78 2.44
C PHE A 24 -7.89 7.81 1.73
N TYR A 25 -6.62 7.46 1.60
CA TYR A 25 -5.68 8.11 0.69
C TYR A 25 -5.35 7.16 -0.43
N TYR A 26 -4.98 7.70 -1.58
CA TYR A 26 -4.40 6.90 -2.64
C TYR A 26 -3.31 7.66 -3.38
N ASP A 27 -2.41 6.90 -3.98
CA ASP A 27 -1.47 7.36 -4.99
C ASP A 27 -1.49 6.39 -6.17
N ALA A 28 -1.14 6.89 -7.36
CA ALA A 28 -1.12 6.14 -8.60
C ALA A 28 0.31 5.97 -9.10
N PHE A 29 0.70 4.76 -9.48
CA PHE A 29 2.02 4.45 -10.01
C PHE A 29 1.93 3.28 -10.99
N ASP A 30 2.65 3.35 -12.10
CA ASP A 30 2.77 2.26 -13.08
C ASP A 30 3.74 1.19 -12.54
N LEU A 31 3.19 0.23 -11.80
CA LEU A 31 3.93 -0.73 -11.00
C LEU A 31 4.49 -1.89 -11.83
N ASN A 32 3.93 -2.12 -13.02
CA ASN A 32 4.35 -3.19 -13.94
C ASN A 32 4.90 -2.67 -15.28
N ASN A 33 5.03 -1.35 -15.44
CA ASN A 33 5.50 -0.67 -16.64
C ASN A 33 4.66 -0.97 -17.90
N ASP A 34 3.34 -1.13 -17.74
CA ASP A 34 2.40 -1.36 -18.84
C ASP A 34 1.70 -0.09 -19.35
N LYS A 35 2.10 1.08 -18.82
CA LYS A 35 1.54 2.41 -19.06
C LYS A 35 0.15 2.63 -18.46
N LYS A 36 -0.30 1.77 -17.54
CA LYS A 36 -1.50 1.96 -16.75
C LYS A 36 -1.10 1.96 -15.28
N ASN A 37 -1.66 2.89 -14.53
CA ASN A 37 -1.33 2.99 -13.12
C ASN A 37 -2.11 1.98 -12.29
N GLU A 38 -1.40 1.30 -11.40
CA GLU A 38 -1.95 0.72 -10.19
C GLU A 38 -2.23 1.80 -9.15
N TYR A 39 -3.13 1.50 -8.21
CA TYR A 39 -3.51 2.39 -7.13
C TYR A 39 -3.07 1.80 -5.80
N PHE A 40 -2.17 2.51 -5.13
CA PHE A 40 -1.86 2.29 -3.72
C PHE A 40 -2.94 2.98 -2.92
N VAL A 41 -3.62 2.24 -2.04
CA VAL A 41 -4.69 2.74 -1.18
C VAL A 41 -4.29 2.47 0.26
N GLY A 42 -4.33 3.49 1.11
CA GLY A 42 -4.08 3.30 2.54
C GLY A 42 -5.04 4.09 3.41
N PHE A 43 -5.18 3.57 4.62
CA PHE A 43 -6.05 4.14 5.65
C PHE A 43 -5.17 4.70 6.77
N SER A 44 -5.58 5.81 7.39
CA SER A 44 -4.82 6.44 8.47
C SER A 44 -5.67 6.66 9.74
N ASN A 45 -6.74 5.89 9.90
CA ASN A 45 -7.67 6.02 11.03
C ASN A 45 -7.55 4.82 11.98
N PRO A 46 -8.01 4.96 13.24
CA PRO A 46 -7.90 3.89 14.25
C PRO A 46 -8.64 2.59 13.90
N TYR A 47 -9.62 2.62 13.00
CA TYR A 47 -10.30 1.39 12.56
C TYR A 47 -9.35 0.49 11.75
N PHE A 48 -8.48 1.08 10.92
CA PHE A 48 -7.54 0.34 10.05
C PHE A 48 -6.08 0.36 10.54
N CYS A 49 -5.79 1.15 11.58
CA CYS A 49 -4.44 1.33 12.12
C CYS A 49 -4.39 0.94 13.60
N GLY A 50 -3.44 0.08 13.94
CA GLY A 50 -3.10 -0.25 15.32
C GLY A 50 -1.65 0.10 15.64
N SER A 51 -1.15 -0.39 16.77
CA SER A 51 0.24 -0.15 17.19
C SER A 51 1.30 -0.74 16.25
N GLY A 52 0.93 -1.71 15.42
CA GLY A 52 1.81 -2.30 14.41
C GLY A 52 1.83 -1.56 13.07
N GLY A 53 0.98 -0.55 12.89
CA GLY A 53 0.82 0.17 11.62
C GLY A 53 -0.58 0.00 11.03
N CYS A 54 -0.72 0.50 9.81
CA CYS A 54 -1.97 0.60 9.07
C CYS A 54 -2.15 -0.52 8.05
N SER A 55 -3.38 -0.64 7.56
CA SER A 55 -3.75 -1.55 6.48
C SER A 55 -4.05 -0.80 5.19
N GLY A 56 -4.09 -1.52 4.07
CA GLY A 56 -4.39 -0.95 2.76
C GLY A 56 -4.44 -1.98 1.64
N TYR A 57 -4.51 -1.48 0.42
CA TYR A 57 -4.61 -2.28 -0.79
C TYR A 57 -3.70 -1.74 -1.90
N ILE A 58 -3.29 -2.64 -2.79
CA ILE A 58 -2.80 -2.29 -4.12
C ILE A 58 -3.85 -2.81 -5.09
N LEU A 59 -4.42 -1.90 -5.86
CA LEU A 59 -5.44 -2.20 -6.87
C LEU A 59 -4.85 -2.05 -8.26
N ASN A 60 -5.26 -2.91 -9.17
CA ASN A 60 -4.99 -2.75 -10.60
C ASN A 60 -5.78 -1.55 -11.16
N ASN A 61 -5.44 -1.13 -12.38
CA ASN A 61 -6.05 0.01 -13.06
C ASN A 61 -7.59 -0.15 -13.23
N ASP A 62 -8.07 -1.39 -13.35
CA ASP A 62 -9.50 -1.73 -13.44
C ASP A 62 -10.21 -1.84 -12.08
N GLY A 63 -9.44 -1.73 -10.98
CA GLY A 63 -9.91 -1.83 -9.60
C GLY A 63 -9.87 -3.23 -9.02
N SER A 64 -9.47 -4.25 -9.78
CA SER A 64 -9.21 -5.58 -9.23
C SER A 64 -8.08 -5.53 -8.19
N VAL A 65 -8.11 -6.44 -7.21
CA VAL A 65 -7.11 -6.43 -6.12
C VAL A 65 -5.86 -7.15 -6.57
N ILE A 66 -4.71 -6.46 -6.51
CA ILE A 66 -3.39 -7.08 -6.66
C ILE A 66 -2.93 -7.60 -5.30
N ASN A 67 -3.03 -6.77 -4.26
CA ASN A 67 -2.66 -7.16 -2.91
C ASN A 67 -3.48 -6.42 -1.84
N SER A 68 -3.60 -7.05 -0.68
CA SER A 68 -3.96 -6.39 0.58
C SER A 68 -2.74 -6.43 1.49
N PHE A 69 -2.44 -5.34 2.18
CA PHE A 69 -1.34 -5.30 3.15
C PHE A 69 -1.83 -4.84 4.52
N THR A 70 -1.17 -5.32 5.56
CA THR A 70 -1.37 -4.96 6.96
C THR A 70 -0.06 -4.53 7.59
N VAL A 71 -0.09 -3.90 8.77
CA VAL A 71 1.11 -3.60 9.58
C VAL A 71 2.12 -2.79 8.75
N THR A 72 1.71 -1.62 8.27
CA THR A 72 2.48 -0.76 7.37
C THR A 72 2.49 0.68 7.85
N ASP A 73 3.66 1.31 7.83
CA ASP A 73 3.85 2.75 7.95
C ASP A 73 4.01 3.37 6.55
N PHE A 74 3.75 4.68 6.45
CA PHE A 74 3.78 5.42 5.19
C PHE A 74 4.89 6.48 5.21
N PRO A 75 5.59 6.74 4.08
CA PRO A 75 5.32 6.29 2.70
C PRO A 75 5.75 4.86 2.37
N ILE A 76 5.24 4.33 1.25
CA ILE A 76 5.75 3.11 0.60
C ILE A 76 6.79 3.51 -0.45
N SER A 77 7.91 2.79 -0.53
CA SER A 77 8.95 3.07 -1.53
C SER A 77 8.92 2.05 -2.66
N VAL A 78 8.79 2.52 -3.89
CA VAL A 78 8.91 1.70 -5.11
C VAL A 78 10.37 1.71 -5.55
N THR A 79 10.96 0.52 -5.74
CA THR A 79 12.37 0.37 -6.14
C THR A 79 12.53 0.31 -7.66
N THR A 80 13.78 0.32 -8.13
CA THR A 80 14.12 0.07 -9.54
C THR A 80 14.24 -1.42 -9.88
N SER A 81 14.29 -2.30 -8.87
CA SER A 81 14.32 -3.76 -9.05
C SER A 81 12.95 -4.28 -9.46
N VAL A 82 12.92 -5.34 -10.27
CA VAL A 82 11.67 -5.93 -10.80
C VAL A 82 11.65 -7.44 -10.54
N THR A 83 10.54 -7.93 -9.98
CA THR A 83 10.25 -9.36 -9.81
C THR A 83 8.88 -9.69 -10.42
N GLU A 84 8.80 -10.76 -11.21
CA GLU A 84 7.56 -11.15 -11.93
C GLU A 84 6.89 -9.99 -12.71
N LYS A 85 7.70 -9.11 -13.33
CA LYS A 85 7.27 -7.91 -14.08
C LYS A 85 6.75 -6.74 -13.25
N PHE A 86 6.72 -6.83 -11.92
CA PHE A 86 6.35 -5.72 -11.06
C PHE A 86 7.57 -5.18 -10.31
N TYR A 87 7.63 -3.87 -10.08
CA TYR A 87 8.68 -3.29 -9.25
C TYR A 87 8.63 -3.85 -7.82
N ASP A 88 9.79 -4.15 -7.25
CA ASP A 88 9.88 -4.53 -5.85
C ASP A 88 9.55 -3.32 -4.97
N LEU A 89 8.96 -3.58 -3.80
CA LEU A 89 8.49 -2.56 -2.87
C LEU A 89 9.27 -2.63 -1.57
N ILE A 90 9.45 -1.47 -0.93
CA ILE A 90 9.97 -1.38 0.43
C ILE A 90 8.90 -0.73 1.30
N PHE A 91 8.52 -1.45 2.33
CA PHE A 91 7.55 -1.01 3.33
C PHE A 91 8.29 -0.73 4.64
N GLU A 92 7.92 0.35 5.31
CA GLU A 92 8.34 0.59 6.69
C GLU A 92 7.33 -0.04 7.65
N THR A 93 7.81 -0.73 8.68
CA THR A 93 6.97 -1.26 9.76
C THR A 93 7.71 -1.10 11.09
N GLY A 94 7.21 -0.25 11.98
CA GLY A 94 7.81 -0.04 13.29
C GLY A 94 9.27 0.41 13.22
N GLY A 95 9.58 1.32 12.30
CA GLY A 95 10.93 1.87 12.09
C GLY A 95 11.91 0.94 11.38
N LYS A 96 11.43 -0.14 10.76
CA LYS A 96 12.25 -1.10 10.01
C LYS A 96 11.75 -1.23 8.58
N PHE A 97 12.68 -1.31 7.64
CA PHE A 97 12.37 -1.45 6.22
C PHE A 97 12.37 -2.92 5.81
N HIS A 98 11.35 -3.32 5.07
CA HIS A 98 11.13 -4.69 4.61
C HIS A 98 10.96 -4.72 3.10
N LEU A 99 11.67 -5.63 2.43
CA LEU A 99 11.60 -5.82 0.99
C LEU A 99 10.47 -6.78 0.62
N LEU A 100 9.59 -6.34 -0.27
CA LEU A 100 8.46 -7.11 -0.78
C LEU A 100 8.65 -7.35 -2.27
N LYS A 101 8.70 -8.63 -2.62
CA LYS A 101 8.81 -9.10 -4.00
C LYS A 101 7.54 -9.80 -4.41
N MET A 102 7.15 -9.63 -5.66
CA MET A 102 6.03 -10.36 -6.24
C MET A 102 6.33 -11.86 -6.25
N LYS A 103 5.35 -12.69 -5.85
CA LYS A 103 5.44 -14.14 -5.96
C LYS A 103 4.08 -14.73 -6.28
N ASN A 104 4.01 -15.49 -7.38
CA ASN A 104 2.75 -16.05 -7.88
C ASN A 104 1.67 -14.96 -8.09
N GLY A 105 2.07 -13.80 -8.63
CA GLY A 105 1.16 -12.71 -8.98
C GLY A 105 0.61 -11.88 -7.80
N LYS A 106 1.17 -12.03 -6.59
CA LYS A 106 0.88 -11.12 -5.45
C LYS A 106 2.11 -10.83 -4.60
N TYR A 107 2.11 -9.68 -3.93
CA TYR A 107 3.09 -9.38 -2.88
C TYR A 107 2.70 -10.08 -1.56
N PRO A 108 3.64 -10.25 -0.61
CA PRO A 108 3.30 -10.66 0.74
C PRO A 108 2.35 -9.66 1.41
N SER A 109 1.33 -10.17 2.12
CA SER A 109 0.32 -9.32 2.76
C SER A 109 0.74 -8.75 4.12
N ASN A 110 1.79 -9.28 4.74
CA ASN A 110 2.34 -8.75 6.00
C ASN A 110 3.83 -8.41 5.78
N PRO A 111 4.18 -7.13 5.62
CA PRO A 111 5.56 -6.70 5.45
C PRO A 111 6.46 -7.00 6.66
N SER A 112 5.93 -6.94 7.89
CA SER A 112 6.72 -7.05 9.12
C SER A 112 7.44 -8.40 9.31
N VAL A 113 6.99 -9.44 8.60
CA VAL A 113 7.60 -10.78 8.61
C VAL A 113 8.49 -11.06 7.40
N GLN A 114 8.65 -10.09 6.49
CA GLN A 114 9.54 -10.21 5.34
C GLN A 114 10.99 -9.88 5.70
N GLU A 115 11.90 -10.20 4.79
CA GLU A 115 13.32 -9.87 4.96
C GLU A 115 13.52 -8.37 5.16
N LYS A 116 14.32 -8.01 6.16
CA LYS A 116 14.69 -6.63 6.41
C LYS A 116 15.71 -6.17 5.37
N VAL A 117 15.52 -4.97 4.85
CA VAL A 117 16.54 -4.30 4.05
C VAL A 117 17.77 -4.09 4.94
N LYS A 118 18.94 -4.50 4.47
CA LYS A 118 20.21 -4.26 5.16
C LYS A 118 20.73 -2.87 4.78
N GLY A 119 21.01 -2.03 5.79
CA GLY A 119 21.45 -0.65 5.56
C GLY A 119 20.29 0.29 5.22
N ASP A 120 20.60 1.38 4.54
CA ASP A 120 19.61 2.40 4.17
C ASP A 120 18.73 1.96 2.99
N VAL A 121 17.52 2.52 2.91
CA VAL A 121 16.67 2.40 1.71
C VAL A 121 17.45 2.93 0.50
N PRO A 122 17.48 2.20 -0.64
CA PRO A 122 18.19 2.66 -1.83
C PRO A 122 17.80 4.09 -2.21
N LYS A 123 18.80 4.90 -2.57
CA LYS A 123 18.60 6.30 -2.99
C LYS A 123 17.71 6.42 -4.24
N GLU A 124 17.71 5.40 -5.08
CA GLU A 124 16.88 5.31 -6.28
C GLU A 124 15.54 4.63 -5.98
N THR A 125 14.71 5.30 -5.18
CA THR A 125 13.34 4.87 -4.90
C THR A 125 12.36 6.00 -5.16
N THR A 126 11.15 5.66 -5.59
CA THR A 126 10.03 6.59 -5.67
C THR A 126 9.12 6.38 -4.49
N LYS A 127 8.86 7.43 -3.71
CA LYS A 127 7.89 7.37 -2.61
C LYS A 127 6.47 7.50 -3.15
N VAL A 128 5.61 6.58 -2.77
CA VAL A 128 4.17 6.60 -3.00
C VAL A 128 3.44 6.51 -1.67
N LEU A 129 2.22 7.02 -1.64
CA LEU A 129 1.36 7.07 -0.48
C LEU A 129 1.99 7.83 0.71
N ASP A 130 2.64 8.96 0.45
CA ASP A 130 3.25 9.81 1.48
C ASP A 130 2.20 10.63 2.25
N ILE A 131 1.41 9.94 3.06
CA ILE A 131 0.31 10.52 3.85
C ILE A 131 0.86 11.53 4.89
N GLN A 132 2.05 11.28 5.45
CA GLN A 132 2.66 12.11 6.47
C GLN A 132 3.33 13.37 5.89
N GLY A 133 3.76 13.32 4.62
CA GLY A 133 4.34 14.43 3.86
C GLY A 133 3.37 15.57 3.49
N LYS A 134 2.11 15.50 3.94
CA LYS A 134 1.04 16.54 3.82
C LYS A 134 0.56 16.88 2.41
N LYS A 135 0.79 16.03 1.41
CA LYS A 135 0.40 16.30 0.00
C LYS A 135 -0.77 15.49 -0.53
N LEU A 136 -1.28 14.52 0.23
CA LEU A 136 -2.37 13.67 -0.21
C LEU A 136 -3.72 14.16 0.32
N GLU A 137 -4.70 14.21 -0.58
CA GLU A 137 -6.08 14.52 -0.24
C GLU A 137 -6.76 13.31 0.41
N LYS A 138 -7.67 13.62 1.34
CA LYS A 138 -8.54 12.65 1.99
C LYS A 138 -9.80 12.44 1.14
N TYR A 139 -10.07 11.21 0.71
CA TYR A 139 -11.20 10.84 -0.17
C TYR A 139 -12.30 10.07 0.54
#